data_AF-A0A540K6B1-F1
#
_entry.id   AF-A0A540K6B1-F1
#
_cell.length_a   1.000
_cell.length_b   1.000
_cell.length_c   1.000
_cell.angle_alpha   90.00
_cell.angle_beta   90.00
_cell.angle_gamma   90.00
#
_symmetry.space_group_name_H-M   'P 1'
#
loop_
_entity.id
_entity.type
_entity.pdbx_description
1 polymer ?
#
loop_
_entity_poly.entity_id
_entity_poly.type
_entity_poly.pdbx_seq_one_letter_code
_entity_poly.pdbx_strand_id
1 'polypeptide(L)'
;MAAVLLASGASAGAVTDPSSQDPVGKTAASIAATIGHKGLAGYLSELSLTSHLSSLTLEESEFSKGSAEVEAELTVNSVSNRSLEGSEDQVSLKNTLAAVRNAAQAAARIQSAFRARSFRKRQHKEAGVSIDDYGISSRDIQGLSALSRLTFRNPRDYNSAAISIQKKYRGYKGRKDFLTLRQKVVKIQLV
;
A
#
# COMPACT_ATOMS: atom_id res chain seq x y z
N MET A 1 -15.21 9.04 40.54
CA MET A 1 -16.23 10.06 40.17
C MET A 1 -16.68 9.94 38.72
N ALA A 2 -15.78 9.84 37.73
CA ALA A 2 -16.17 9.72 36.31
C ALA A 2 -17.21 8.61 36.02
N ALA A 3 -17.02 7.40 36.57
CA ALA A 3 -17.97 6.28 36.39
C ALA A 3 -19.37 6.56 36.99
N VAL A 4 -19.45 7.28 38.12
CA VAL A 4 -20.73 7.62 38.76
C VAL A 4 -21.50 8.65 37.92
N LEU A 5 -20.79 9.61 37.32
CA LEU A 5 -21.39 10.60 36.42
C LEU A 5 -21.92 9.94 35.14
N LEU A 6 -21.14 9.02 34.55
CA LEU A 6 -21.58 8.24 33.39
C LEU A 6 -22.81 7.37 33.72
N ALA A 7 -22.83 6.71 34.89
CA ALA A 7 -23.99 5.96 35.36
C ALA A 7 -25.23 6.84 35.62
N SER A 8 -25.02 8.13 35.91
CA SER A 8 -26.08 9.13 36.06
C SER A 8 -26.53 9.73 34.73
N GLY A 9 -26.07 9.20 33.59
CA GLY A 9 -26.48 9.64 32.24
C GLY A 9 -25.64 10.76 31.63
N ALA A 10 -24.47 11.08 32.19
CA ALA A 10 -23.57 12.04 31.56
C ALA A 10 -23.05 11.52 30.21
N SER A 11 -23.12 12.36 29.17
CA SER A 11 -22.59 12.00 27.84
C SER A 11 -21.06 12.02 27.83
N ALA A 12 -20.45 10.88 27.50
CA ALA A 12 -19.00 10.75 27.37
C ALA A 12 -18.43 11.58 26.20
N GLY A 13 -19.26 11.84 25.18
CA GLY A 13 -18.91 12.64 24.00
C GLY A 13 -19.12 14.14 24.16
N ALA A 14 -19.61 14.61 25.32
CA ALA A 14 -19.80 16.02 25.57
C ALA A 14 -18.47 16.78 25.53
N VAL A 15 -18.52 17.99 24.96
CA VAL A 15 -17.37 18.85 24.75
C VAL A 15 -17.52 20.09 25.65
N THR A 16 -16.41 20.59 26.20
CA THR A 16 -16.41 21.84 26.97
C THR A 16 -16.78 23.03 26.08
N ASP A 17 -17.22 24.13 26.71
CA ASP A 17 -17.49 25.37 26.00
C ASP A 17 -16.27 25.85 25.19
N PRO A 18 -16.47 26.33 23.94
CA PRO A 18 -15.41 26.89 23.12
C PRO A 18 -14.69 28.03 23.83
N SER A 19 -13.36 28.02 23.77
CA SER A 19 -12.52 29.09 24.31
C SER A 19 -11.53 29.59 23.25
N SER A 20 -10.89 30.73 23.48
CA SER A 20 -9.86 31.25 22.56
C SER A 20 -8.69 30.28 22.35
N GLN A 21 -8.46 29.33 23.26
CA GLN A 21 -7.42 28.31 23.14
C GLN A 21 -7.94 27.03 22.45
N ASP A 22 -9.23 26.73 22.61
CA ASP A 22 -9.89 25.54 22.06
C ASP A 22 -11.20 25.95 21.38
N PRO A 23 -11.16 26.37 20.11
CA PRO A 23 -12.34 26.91 19.41
C PRO A 23 -13.43 25.86 19.14
N VAL A 24 -13.08 24.57 19.20
CA VAL A 24 -14.03 23.45 19.06
C VAL A 24 -14.42 22.88 20.43
N GLY A 25 -13.79 23.36 21.52
CA GLY A 25 -13.88 22.76 22.84
C GLY A 25 -13.09 21.44 22.96
N LYS A 26 -13.03 20.89 24.18
CA LYS A 26 -12.31 19.65 24.49
C LYS A 26 -13.24 18.58 25.03
N THR A 27 -13.07 17.34 24.56
CA THR A 27 -13.78 16.18 25.13
C THR A 27 -13.17 15.78 26.47
N ALA A 28 -13.96 15.15 27.34
CA ALA A 28 -13.48 14.62 28.61
C ALA A 28 -12.28 13.66 28.43
N ALA A 29 -12.27 12.88 27.34
CA ALA A 29 -11.15 12.02 26.97
C ALA A 29 -9.87 12.80 26.65
N SER A 30 -9.97 13.89 25.88
CA SER A 30 -8.82 14.73 25.55
C SER A 30 -8.23 15.41 26.80
N ILE A 31 -9.08 15.88 27.71
CA ILE A 31 -8.66 16.47 28.98
C ILE A 31 -7.93 15.41 29.83
N ALA A 32 -8.51 14.22 29.98
CA ALA A 32 -7.87 13.11 30.68
C ALA A 32 -6.51 12.74 30.07
N ALA A 33 -6.38 12.75 28.75
CA ALA A 33 -5.13 12.48 28.05
C ALA A 33 -4.06 13.56 28.32
N THR A 34 -4.45 14.84 28.27
CA THR A 34 -3.53 15.96 28.55
C THR A 34 -3.00 15.97 29.99
N ILE A 35 -3.79 15.48 30.94
CA ILE A 35 -3.40 15.35 32.35
C ILE A 35 -2.55 14.08 32.60
N GLY A 36 -2.54 13.13 31.66
CA GLY A 36 -1.74 11.89 31.73
C GLY A 36 -2.53 10.62 32.10
N HIS A 37 -3.86 10.72 32.25
CA HIS A 37 -4.73 9.58 32.56
C HIS A 37 -5.12 8.81 31.28
N LYS A 38 -4.13 8.16 30.65
CA LYS A 38 -4.31 7.47 29.35
C LYS A 38 -5.39 6.37 29.36
N GLY A 39 -5.49 5.60 30.44
CA GLY A 39 -6.51 4.55 30.57
C GLY A 39 -7.93 5.11 30.65
N LEU A 40 -8.11 6.20 31.41
CA LEU A 40 -9.40 6.90 31.50
C LEU A 40 -9.77 7.57 30.17
N ALA A 41 -8.78 8.18 29.49
CA ALA A 41 -8.97 8.75 28.16
C ALA A 41 -9.39 7.70 27.13
N GLY A 42 -8.75 6.52 27.14
CA GLY A 42 -9.14 5.39 26.29
C GLY A 42 -10.57 4.94 26.57
N TYR A 43 -10.90 4.71 27.84
CA TYR A 43 -12.25 4.29 28.25
C TYR A 43 -13.34 5.30 27.85
N LEU A 44 -13.10 6.59 28.05
CA LEU A 44 -14.05 7.65 27.66
C LEU A 44 -14.18 7.77 26.13
N SER A 45 -13.09 7.57 25.39
CA SER A 45 -13.13 7.58 23.92
C SER A 45 -13.93 6.41 23.37
N GLU A 46 -13.71 5.21 23.93
CA GLU A 46 -14.47 4.01 23.58
C GLU A 46 -15.96 4.20 23.89
N LEU A 47 -16.30 4.64 25.10
CA LEU A 47 -17.68 4.93 25.47
C LEU A 47 -18.35 5.95 24.54
N SER A 48 -17.65 7.02 24.18
CA SER A 48 -18.16 8.01 23.23
C SER A 48 -18.43 7.39 21.85
N LEU A 49 -17.55 6.51 21.36
CA LEU A 49 -17.71 5.83 20.08
C LEU A 49 -18.87 4.84 20.12
N THR A 50 -18.94 4.00 21.15
CA THR A 50 -20.02 3.00 21.30
C THR A 50 -21.38 3.67 21.47
N SER A 51 -21.45 4.77 22.22
CA SER A 51 -22.68 5.56 22.37
C SER A 51 -23.09 6.28 21.08
N HIS A 52 -22.12 6.71 20.27
CA HIS A 52 -22.42 7.33 18.98
C HIS A 52 -22.88 6.29 17.96
N LEU A 53 -22.26 5.11 17.95
CA LEU A 53 -22.65 3.98 17.11
C LEU A 53 -24.08 3.54 17.46
N SER A 54 -24.40 3.37 18.74
CA SER A 54 -25.76 2.97 19.15
C SER A 54 -26.82 3.98 18.70
N SER A 55 -26.52 5.28 18.78
CA SER A 55 -27.39 6.34 18.25
C SER A 55 -27.56 6.23 16.72
N LEU A 56 -26.48 5.98 15.97
CA LEU A 56 -26.55 5.83 14.51
C LEU A 56 -27.32 4.58 14.09
N THR A 57 -27.14 3.45 14.78
CA THR A 57 -27.87 2.20 14.50
C THR A 57 -29.37 2.30 14.79
N LEU A 58 -29.75 3.14 15.76
CA LEU A 58 -31.16 3.42 16.02
C LEU A 58 -31.79 4.24 14.89
N GLU A 59 -31.08 5.23 14.36
CA GLU A 59 -31.52 6.02 13.19
C GLU A 59 -31.54 5.18 11.88
N GLU A 60 -30.57 4.27 11.68
CA GLU A 60 -30.55 3.37 10.52
C GLU A 60 -31.62 2.26 10.59
N SER A 61 -32.24 2.04 11.76
CA SER A 61 -33.26 1.01 11.96
C SER A 61 -34.58 1.31 11.24
N GLU A 62 -34.80 2.55 10.80
CA GLU A 62 -35.97 2.90 9.97
C GLU A 62 -35.73 2.73 8.47
N PHE A 63 -34.47 2.56 8.00
CA PHE A 63 -34.17 2.53 6.55
C PHE A 63 -33.25 1.39 6.05
N SER A 64 -32.67 0.54 6.90
CA SER A 64 -31.76 -0.51 6.39
C SER A 64 -31.80 -1.81 7.21
N LYS A 65 -32.84 -2.62 6.97
CA LYS A 65 -32.85 -4.05 7.29
C LYS A 65 -31.94 -4.80 6.30
N GLY A 66 -30.63 -4.75 6.49
CA GLY A 66 -29.72 -5.33 5.50
C GLY A 66 -28.26 -5.45 5.92
N SER A 67 -27.94 -5.83 7.14
CA SER A 67 -26.57 -6.30 7.44
C SER A 67 -26.56 -7.43 8.46
N ALA A 68 -26.16 -8.61 7.98
CA ALA A 68 -26.02 -9.84 8.75
C ALA A 68 -24.91 -9.79 9.83
N GLU A 69 -24.20 -8.68 9.94
CA GLU A 69 -23.07 -8.52 10.87
C GLU A 69 -23.52 -8.01 12.25
N VAL A 70 -24.63 -7.27 12.34
CA VAL A 70 -25.16 -6.71 13.60
C VAL A 70 -25.91 -7.76 14.44
N GLU A 71 -26.47 -8.80 13.80
CA GLU A 71 -27.19 -9.87 14.50
C GLU A 71 -26.25 -10.78 15.31
N ALA A 72 -24.98 -10.87 14.92
CA ALA A 72 -23.96 -11.67 15.60
C ALA A 72 -23.51 -11.07 16.94
N GLU A 73 -23.57 -9.74 17.10
CA GLU A 73 -23.17 -9.09 18.36
C GLU A 73 -24.34 -9.03 19.37
N LEU A 74 -25.57 -8.82 18.90
CA LEU A 74 -26.77 -8.83 19.75
C LEU A 74 -27.10 -10.22 20.32
N THR A 75 -26.76 -11.30 19.61
CA THR A 75 -26.98 -12.67 20.10
C THR A 75 -26.00 -13.09 21.20
N VAL A 76 -24.84 -12.44 21.33
CA VAL A 76 -23.87 -12.79 22.39
C VAL A 76 -24.29 -12.20 23.74
N ASN A 77 -24.90 -11.01 23.76
CA ASN A 77 -25.36 -10.38 25.01
C ASN A 77 -26.68 -10.96 25.54
N SER A 78 -27.55 -11.53 24.70
CA SER A 78 -28.84 -12.10 25.17
C SER A 78 -28.71 -13.52 25.75
N VAL A 79 -27.62 -14.23 25.44
CA VAL A 79 -27.39 -15.62 25.89
C VAL A 79 -26.86 -15.69 27.33
N SER A 80 -26.39 -14.58 27.92
CA SER A 80 -25.86 -14.59 29.29
C SER A 80 -26.93 -14.63 30.39
N ASN A 81 -28.21 -14.39 30.08
CA ASN A 81 -29.27 -14.25 31.09
C ASN A 81 -30.37 -15.31 31.06
N ARG A 82 -30.20 -16.42 30.33
CA ARG A 82 -31.20 -17.48 30.35
C ARG A 82 -30.60 -18.87 30.34
N SER A 83 -30.61 -19.44 31.55
CA SER A 83 -30.82 -20.85 31.88
C SER A 83 -29.71 -21.38 32.80
N LEU A 84 -29.86 -21.01 34.09
CA LEU A 84 -29.76 -22.06 35.10
C LEU A 84 -30.69 -23.22 34.69
N GLU A 85 -30.24 -24.44 34.92
CA GLU A 85 -31.00 -25.69 34.82
C GLU A 85 -31.29 -26.22 33.40
N GLY A 86 -30.29 -26.88 32.83
CA GLY A 86 -30.49 -27.94 31.86
C GLY A 86 -29.50 -29.05 32.18
N SER A 87 -29.98 -30.31 32.27
CA SER A 87 -29.20 -31.53 32.49
C SER A 87 -27.78 -31.45 31.90
N GLU A 88 -26.76 -31.90 32.62
CA GLU A 88 -25.34 -31.83 32.22
C GLU A 88 -25.10 -32.28 30.77
N ASP A 89 -25.91 -33.23 30.27
CA ASP A 89 -25.90 -33.72 28.90
C ASP A 89 -26.22 -32.64 27.84
N GLN A 90 -27.15 -31.72 28.11
CA GLN A 90 -27.50 -30.63 27.20
C GLN A 90 -26.39 -29.58 27.10
N VAL A 91 -25.73 -29.30 28.23
CA VAL A 91 -24.59 -28.37 28.29
C VAL A 91 -23.38 -29.00 27.59
N SER A 92 -23.11 -30.28 27.85
CA SER A 92 -22.12 -31.10 27.15
C SER A 92 -22.29 -31.08 25.64
N LEU A 93 -23.53 -31.30 25.15
CA LEU A 93 -23.83 -31.31 23.71
C LEU A 93 -23.59 -29.92 23.09
N LYS A 94 -24.08 -28.85 23.73
CA LYS A 94 -23.84 -27.46 23.28
C LYS A 94 -22.36 -27.13 23.21
N ASN A 95 -21.59 -27.51 24.22
CA ASN A 95 -20.13 -27.28 24.28
C ASN A 95 -19.40 -28.06 23.17
N THR A 96 -19.79 -29.31 22.93
CA THR A 96 -19.21 -30.14 21.86
C THR A 96 -19.49 -29.52 20.49
N LEU A 97 -20.71 -29.04 20.25
CA LEU A 97 -21.09 -28.38 19.00
C LEU A 97 -20.33 -27.06 18.80
N ALA A 98 -20.14 -26.28 19.86
CA ALA A 98 -19.33 -25.07 19.84
C ALA A 98 -17.85 -25.39 19.53
N ALA A 99 -17.30 -26.44 20.13
CA ALA A 99 -15.94 -26.91 19.86
C ALA A 99 -15.75 -27.34 18.40
N VAL A 100 -16.72 -28.07 17.83
CA VAL A 100 -16.69 -28.46 16.40
C VAL A 100 -16.74 -27.24 15.48
N ARG A 101 -17.59 -26.26 15.78
CA ARG A 101 -17.65 -25.00 14.99
C ARG A 101 -16.33 -24.24 15.07
N ASN A 102 -15.75 -24.12 16.26
CA ASN A 102 -14.46 -23.47 16.45
C ASN A 102 -13.35 -24.21 15.68
N ALA A 103 -13.29 -25.54 15.78
CA ALA A 103 -12.33 -26.36 15.06
C ALA A 103 -12.47 -26.20 13.53
N ALA A 104 -13.70 -26.17 13.01
CA ALA A 104 -13.95 -25.94 11.58
C ALA A 104 -13.50 -24.53 11.13
N GLN A 105 -13.80 -23.50 11.91
CA GLN A 105 -13.34 -22.13 11.63
C GLN A 105 -11.81 -22.02 11.71
N ALA A 106 -11.18 -22.64 12.70
CA ALA A 106 -9.72 -22.69 12.84
C ALA A 106 -9.08 -23.40 11.64
N ALA A 107 -9.63 -24.54 11.21
CA ALA A 107 -9.16 -25.25 10.03
C ALA A 107 -9.26 -24.39 8.75
N ALA A 108 -10.37 -23.65 8.56
CA ALA A 108 -10.52 -22.74 7.43
C ALA A 108 -9.48 -21.60 7.44
N ARG A 109 -9.20 -21.03 8.61
CA ARG A 109 -8.14 -20.00 8.78
C ARG A 109 -6.74 -20.55 8.48
N ILE A 110 -6.43 -21.76 8.97
CA ILE A 110 -5.14 -22.42 8.68
C ILE A 110 -5.00 -22.69 7.18
N GLN A 111 -6.03 -23.22 6.54
CA GLN A 111 -6.01 -23.54 5.11
C GLN A 111 -5.88 -22.28 4.25
N SER A 112 -6.61 -21.21 4.57
CA SER A 112 -6.51 -19.93 3.84
C SER A 112 -5.11 -19.30 4.00
N ALA A 113 -4.55 -19.30 5.21
CA ALA A 113 -3.18 -18.84 5.44
C ALA A 113 -2.14 -19.67 4.66
N PHE A 114 -2.30 -20.99 4.63
CA PHE A 114 -1.42 -21.87 3.85
C PHE A 114 -1.54 -21.63 2.35
N ARG A 115 -2.76 -21.46 1.83
CA ARG A 115 -3.02 -21.10 0.42
C ARG A 115 -2.33 -19.78 0.06
N ALA A 116 -2.51 -18.74 0.87
CA ALA A 116 -1.88 -17.44 0.67
C ALA A 116 -0.34 -17.52 0.72
N ARG A 117 0.21 -18.26 1.69
CA ARG A 117 1.68 -18.48 1.80
C ARG A 117 2.22 -19.27 0.61
N SER A 118 1.54 -20.33 0.20
CA SER A 118 1.93 -21.15 -0.96
C SER A 118 1.91 -20.34 -2.25
N PHE A 119 0.86 -19.53 -2.45
CA PHE A 119 0.77 -18.61 -3.57
C PHE A 119 1.91 -17.60 -3.57
N ARG A 120 2.18 -16.93 -2.44
CA ARG A 120 3.35 -16.04 -2.32
C ARG A 120 4.66 -16.77 -2.60
N LYS A 121 4.84 -18.00 -2.13
CA LYS A 121 6.05 -18.80 -2.42
C LYS A 121 6.21 -19.11 -3.91
N ARG A 122 5.12 -19.42 -4.63
CA ARG A 122 5.14 -19.60 -6.09
C ARG A 122 5.46 -18.29 -6.80
N GLN A 123 4.79 -17.21 -6.42
CA GLN A 123 5.11 -15.85 -6.90
C GLN A 123 6.57 -15.48 -6.64
N HIS A 124 7.15 -15.82 -5.48
CA HIS A 124 8.58 -15.59 -5.21
C HIS A 124 9.50 -16.57 -5.94
N LYS A 125 9.03 -17.72 -6.42
CA LYS A 125 9.80 -18.61 -7.29
C LYS A 125 9.74 -18.15 -8.75
N GLU A 126 8.62 -17.57 -9.16
CA GLU A 126 8.39 -17.01 -10.50
C GLU A 126 9.00 -15.59 -10.64
N ALA A 127 8.92 -14.78 -9.59
CA ALA A 127 9.53 -13.45 -9.47
C ALA A 127 10.95 -13.50 -8.86
N GLY A 128 11.30 -14.60 -8.20
CA GLY A 128 12.67 -14.91 -7.82
C GLY A 128 13.41 -15.36 -9.05
N VAL A 129 13.90 -14.35 -9.77
CA VAL A 129 15.01 -14.43 -10.71
C VAL A 129 14.92 -15.66 -11.61
N SER A 130 14.41 -15.47 -12.82
CA SER A 130 14.97 -16.17 -13.97
C SER A 130 16.45 -15.79 -14.06
N ILE A 131 17.26 -16.32 -13.15
CA ILE A 131 18.60 -16.77 -13.46
C ILE A 131 18.30 -17.82 -14.51
N ASP A 132 18.34 -17.36 -15.77
CA ASP A 132 18.67 -18.24 -16.88
C ASP A 132 19.92 -19.04 -16.45
N ASP A 133 20.20 -20.20 -17.04
CA ASP A 133 21.34 -21.08 -16.66
C ASP A 133 22.72 -20.35 -16.62
N TYR A 134 22.75 -19.07 -17.04
CA TYR A 134 23.85 -18.11 -17.04
C TYR A 134 23.88 -17.06 -15.90
N GLY A 135 22.97 -17.07 -14.92
CA GLY A 135 23.15 -16.24 -13.69
C GLY A 135 22.66 -14.78 -13.74
N ILE A 136 21.85 -14.37 -14.71
CA ILE A 136 21.53 -12.94 -14.96
C ILE A 136 20.12 -12.58 -14.47
N SER A 137 19.97 -11.59 -13.59
CA SER A 137 18.67 -11.07 -13.14
C SER A 137 18.11 -10.02 -14.10
N SER A 138 16.77 -9.88 -14.17
CA SER A 138 16.11 -8.81 -14.93
C SER A 138 16.57 -7.39 -14.54
N ARG A 139 16.99 -7.21 -13.28
CA ARG A 139 17.57 -5.96 -12.79
C ARG A 139 18.99 -5.73 -13.33
N ASP A 140 19.73 -6.81 -13.58
CA ASP A 140 21.06 -6.78 -14.19
C ASP A 140 20.96 -6.46 -15.69
N ILE A 141 19.89 -6.87 -16.38
CA ILE A 141 19.66 -6.52 -17.79
C ILE A 141 19.60 -5.00 -17.98
N GLN A 142 18.92 -4.29 -17.08
CA GLN A 142 18.80 -2.83 -17.16
C GLN A 142 20.14 -2.14 -16.85
N GLY A 143 20.89 -2.66 -15.87
CA GLY A 143 22.25 -2.21 -15.55
C GLY A 143 23.23 -2.45 -16.70
N LEU A 144 23.18 -3.62 -17.33
CA LEU A 144 23.99 -3.98 -18.50
C LEU A 144 23.61 -3.13 -19.73
N SER A 145 22.33 -2.80 -19.90
CA SER A 145 21.85 -1.91 -20.97
C SER A 145 22.27 -0.45 -20.77
N ALA A 146 22.41 -0.01 -19.52
CA ALA A 146 22.94 1.31 -19.20
C ALA A 146 24.47 1.35 -19.37
N LEU A 147 25.18 0.31 -18.89
CA LEU A 147 26.62 0.14 -19.07
C LEU A 147 26.98 0.04 -20.56
N SER A 148 26.21 -0.70 -21.36
CA SER A 148 26.45 -0.81 -22.80
C SER A 148 26.25 0.53 -23.52
N ARG A 149 25.29 1.38 -23.12
CA ARG A 149 25.19 2.74 -23.67
C ARG A 149 26.37 3.63 -23.29
N LEU A 150 26.98 3.38 -22.13
CA LEU A 150 28.12 4.15 -21.63
C LEU A 150 29.44 3.71 -22.29
N THR A 151 29.64 2.40 -22.46
CA THR A 151 30.84 1.81 -23.08
C THR A 151 30.78 1.88 -24.60
N PHE A 152 29.61 1.65 -25.19
CA PHE A 152 29.32 1.86 -26.61
C PHE A 152 28.69 3.24 -26.79
N ARG A 153 29.42 4.31 -26.44
CA ARG A 153 29.14 5.63 -27.00
C ARG A 153 29.09 5.49 -28.52
N ASN A 154 28.04 6.05 -29.13
CA ASN A 154 27.73 5.96 -30.55
C ASN A 154 29.00 5.87 -31.42
N PRO A 155 29.21 4.80 -32.22
CA PRO A 155 30.37 4.68 -33.11
C PRO A 155 30.46 5.80 -34.17
N ARG A 156 29.40 6.62 -34.26
CA ARG A 156 29.36 7.87 -35.04
C ARG A 156 30.33 8.93 -34.53
N ASP A 157 30.58 8.99 -33.21
CA ASP A 157 31.42 10.05 -32.62
C ASP A 157 32.91 9.79 -32.88
N TYR A 158 33.35 8.53 -32.83
CA TYR A 158 34.75 8.14 -33.07
C TYR A 158 35.25 8.45 -34.49
N ASN A 159 34.34 8.60 -35.46
CA ASN A 159 34.68 8.84 -36.87
C ASN A 159 34.46 10.30 -37.31
N SER A 160 33.96 11.17 -36.44
CA SER A 160 33.63 12.56 -36.78
C SER A 160 34.87 13.37 -37.22
N ALA A 161 35.99 13.21 -36.53
CA ALA A 161 37.27 13.83 -36.88
C ALA A 161 37.82 13.31 -38.22
N ALA A 162 37.82 11.99 -38.41
CA ALA A 162 38.29 11.36 -39.65
C ALA A 162 37.48 11.82 -40.87
N ILE A 163 36.15 11.88 -40.76
CA ILE A 163 35.26 12.37 -41.82
C ILE A 163 35.56 13.84 -42.13
N SER A 164 35.78 14.67 -41.12
CA SER A 164 36.10 16.10 -41.30
C SER A 164 37.41 16.30 -42.05
N ILE A 165 38.44 15.53 -41.70
CA ILE A 165 39.75 15.54 -42.38
C ILE A 165 39.60 15.08 -43.84
N GLN A 166 38.89 13.98 -44.09
CA GLN A 166 38.67 13.46 -45.44
C GLN A 166 37.92 14.45 -46.34
N LYS A 167 36.90 15.13 -45.80
CA LYS A 167 36.16 16.17 -46.52
C LYS A 167 37.06 17.35 -46.92
N LYS A 168 37.90 17.83 -46.01
CA LYS A 168 38.87 18.90 -46.30
C LYS A 168 39.88 18.48 -47.37
N TYR A 169 40.40 17.26 -47.28
CA TYR A 169 41.36 16.72 -48.25
C TYR A 169 40.75 16.58 -49.65
N ARG A 170 39.55 15.99 -49.77
CA ARG A 170 38.85 15.83 -51.06
C ARG A 170 38.61 17.18 -51.75
N GLY A 171 38.18 18.20 -51.01
CA GLY A 171 37.98 19.55 -51.54
C GLY A 171 39.28 20.28 -51.90
N TYR A 172 40.37 20.07 -51.14
CA TYR A 172 41.69 20.59 -51.50
C TYR A 172 42.21 19.94 -52.79
N LYS A 173 42.14 18.60 -52.89
CA LYS A 173 42.59 17.85 -54.06
C LYS A 173 41.86 18.28 -55.33
N GLY A 174 40.53 18.37 -55.30
CA GLY A 174 39.75 18.82 -56.45
C GLY A 174 40.11 20.24 -56.93
N ARG A 175 40.34 21.19 -55.99
CA ARG A 175 40.79 22.55 -56.34
C ARG A 175 42.18 22.56 -56.97
N LYS A 176 43.11 21.75 -56.44
CA LYS A 176 44.46 21.61 -56.98
C LYS A 176 44.44 21.05 -58.40
N ASP A 177 43.64 20.01 -58.63
CA ASP A 177 43.51 19.36 -59.93
C ASP A 177 42.86 20.32 -60.96
N PHE A 178 41.82 21.07 -60.55
CA PHE A 178 41.19 22.09 -61.38
C PHE A 178 42.15 23.21 -61.79
N LEU A 179 42.93 23.76 -60.85
CA LEU A 179 43.90 24.81 -61.15
C LEU A 179 44.98 24.31 -62.13
N THR A 180 45.44 23.07 -61.94
CA THR A 180 46.41 22.42 -62.83
C THR A 180 45.84 22.26 -64.25
N LEU A 181 44.60 21.80 -64.36
CA LEU A 181 43.91 21.67 -65.65
C LEU A 181 43.73 23.03 -66.32
N ARG A 182 43.25 24.05 -65.59
CA ARG A 182 43.06 25.40 -66.11
C ARG A 182 44.36 25.99 -66.66
N GLN A 183 45.47 25.84 -65.95
CA GLN A 183 46.79 26.29 -66.43
C GLN A 183 47.18 25.61 -67.74
N LYS A 184 46.93 24.29 -67.88
CA LYS A 184 47.21 23.55 -69.11
C LYS A 184 46.34 24.05 -70.27
N VAL A 185 45.03 24.24 -70.05
CA VAL A 185 44.09 24.75 -71.06
C VAL A 185 44.50 26.15 -71.53
N VAL A 186 44.84 27.07 -70.61
CA VAL A 186 45.31 28.41 -70.97
C VAL A 186 46.58 28.35 -71.80
N LYS A 187 47.54 27.48 -71.46
CA LYS A 187 48.75 27.30 -72.27
C LYS A 187 48.45 26.81 -73.68
N ILE A 188 47.46 25.93 -73.86
CA ILE A 188 47.05 25.42 -75.17
C ILE A 188 46.35 26.51 -75.98
N GLN A 189 45.50 27.34 -75.36
CA GLN A 189 44.78 28.44 -76.03
C GLN A 189 45.68 29.62 -76.43
N LEU A 190 46.89 29.72 -75.84
CA LEU A 190 47.88 30.74 -76.15
C LEU A 190 48.87 30.30 -77.25
N VAL A 191 48.68 29.10 -77.83
CA VAL A 191 49.36 28.59 -79.04
C VAL A 191 48.40 28.74 -80.22
#